data_AF-A0A8H7LDZ7-F1
#
_entry.id   AF-A0A8H7LDZ7-F1
#
_cell.length_a   1.000
_cell.length_b   1.000
_cell.length_c   1.000
_cell.angle_alpha   90.00
_cell.angle_beta   90.00
_cell.angle_gamma   90.00
#
_symmetry.space_group_name_H-M   'P 1'
#
loop_
_entity.id
_entity.type
_entity.pdbx_description
1 polymer ?
#
loop_
_entity_poly.entity_id
_entity_poly.type
_entity_poly.pdbx_seq_one_letter_code
_entity_poly.pdbx_strand_id
1 'polypeptide(L)'
;MSESKSTDKKVPAGKVDHKLLSATYKKSGMFDSKRKVLLQNFKESQTHSNLLLKLKVMVESKIRNDPSILLKNKGKTAALIQGEVINNNSSESSILSIVDKDIQEKIIDSPDFHRELKDELKDIRRKLLGVSDEDYARELDQERRQKAEEDARKERERAERDLAYKNNFKVKQLSYPQKVVKPPRFNFHPQSYRDGDQGD
;
A
#
# COMPACT_ATOMS: atom_id res chain seq x y z
N MET A 1 -43.63 25.88 24.46
CA MET A 1 -42.26 26.10 23.96
C MET A 1 -41.38 25.08 24.67
N SER A 2 -40.90 24.08 23.94
CA SER A 2 -40.18 22.94 24.50
C SER A 2 -38.73 23.00 24.02
N GLU A 3 -37.82 23.40 24.90
CA GLU A 3 -36.38 23.41 24.63
C GLU A 3 -35.84 21.97 24.67
N SER A 4 -35.52 21.43 23.50
CA SER A 4 -34.75 20.19 23.37
C SER A 4 -33.29 20.46 23.74
N LYS A 5 -32.89 20.03 24.94
CA LYS A 5 -31.48 19.94 25.35
C LYS A 5 -30.75 18.91 24.47
N SER A 6 -30.10 19.37 23.42
CA SER A 6 -29.11 18.59 22.68
C SER A 6 -27.84 18.48 23.54
N THR A 7 -27.66 17.36 24.23
CA THR A 7 -26.44 17.09 25.00
C THR A 7 -25.34 16.59 24.07
N ASP A 8 -24.78 17.50 23.28
CA ASP A 8 -23.56 17.21 22.53
C ASP A 8 -22.38 17.36 23.49
N LYS A 9 -21.97 16.25 24.13
CA LYS A 9 -20.84 16.23 25.06
C LYS A 9 -19.54 16.37 24.25
N LYS A 10 -19.17 17.62 23.98
CA LYS A 10 -17.87 18.00 23.41
C LYS A 10 -16.74 17.42 24.26
N VAL A 11 -16.02 16.43 23.73
CA VAL A 11 -14.89 15.81 24.43
C VAL A 11 -13.71 16.79 24.37
N PRO A 12 -13.10 17.16 25.50
CA PRO A 12 -11.99 18.12 25.51
C PRO A 12 -10.80 17.57 24.70
N ALA A 13 -10.16 18.45 23.93
CA ALA A 13 -9.18 18.14 22.88
C ALA A 13 -7.93 17.33 23.30
N GLY A 14 -7.73 17.10 24.61
CA GLY A 14 -6.66 16.26 25.16
C GLY A 14 -7.04 14.84 25.59
N LYS A 15 -8.29 14.39 25.37
CA LYS A 15 -8.81 13.10 25.90
C LYS A 15 -9.31 12.10 24.85
N VAL A 16 -8.96 12.24 23.57
CA VAL A 16 -9.28 11.17 22.60
C VAL A 16 -8.26 10.05 22.76
N ASP A 17 -8.55 9.15 23.70
CA ASP A 17 -7.76 7.94 23.94
C ASP A 17 -8.07 6.84 22.90
N HIS A 18 -7.13 5.94 22.66
CA HIS A 18 -7.27 4.79 21.75
C HIS A 18 -8.52 3.96 22.09
N LYS A 19 -8.84 3.78 23.38
CA LYS A 19 -10.03 3.06 23.83
C LYS A 19 -11.33 3.72 23.39
N LEU A 20 -11.41 5.05 23.51
CA LEU A 20 -12.59 5.81 23.10
C LEU A 20 -12.75 5.73 21.57
N LEU A 21 -11.64 5.83 20.84
CA LEU A 21 -11.63 5.75 19.38
C LEU A 21 -12.08 4.37 18.90
N SER A 22 -11.54 3.29 19.47
CA SER A 22 -11.97 1.92 19.18
C SER A 22 -13.44 1.66 19.54
N ALA A 23 -13.90 2.16 20.69
CA ALA A 23 -15.29 2.02 21.10
C ALA A 23 -16.24 2.75 20.13
N THR A 24 -15.85 3.95 19.69
CA THR A 24 -16.65 4.75 18.75
C THR A 24 -16.67 4.10 17.37
N TYR A 25 -15.54 3.60 16.88
CA TYR A 25 -15.45 2.86 15.61
C TYR A 25 -16.29 1.58 15.59
N LYS A 26 -16.39 0.88 16.73
CA LYS A 26 -17.28 -0.27 16.86
C LYS A 26 -18.75 0.17 16.90
N LYS A 27 -19.08 1.21 17.68
CA LYS A 27 -20.46 1.72 17.83
C LYS A 27 -21.02 2.33 16.55
N SER A 28 -20.18 2.88 15.68
CA SER A 28 -20.62 3.44 14.39
C SER A 28 -21.01 2.37 13.36
N GLY A 29 -20.77 1.08 13.65
CA GLY A 29 -21.04 -0.02 12.74
C GLY A 29 -20.00 -0.19 11.61
N MET A 30 -18.97 0.66 11.57
CA MET A 30 -17.91 0.59 10.56
C MET A 30 -17.11 -0.71 10.67
N PHE A 31 -16.81 -1.14 11.90
CA PHE A 31 -16.17 -2.43 12.16
C PHE A 31 -16.94 -3.60 11.53
N ASP A 32 -18.25 -3.69 11.79
CA ASP A 32 -19.08 -4.77 11.27
C ASP A 32 -19.25 -4.68 9.74
N SER A 33 -19.32 -3.46 9.20
CA SER A 33 -19.36 -3.24 7.76
C SER A 33 -18.08 -3.75 7.08
N LYS A 34 -16.90 -3.37 7.58
CA LYS A 34 -15.62 -3.86 7.05
C LYS A 34 -15.46 -5.36 7.22
N ARG A 35 -15.90 -5.93 8.35
CA ARG A 35 -15.93 -7.39 8.55
C ARG A 35 -16.78 -8.09 7.49
N LYS A 36 -17.95 -7.55 7.14
CA LYS A 36 -18.81 -8.10 6.09
C LYS A 36 -18.16 -8.04 4.72
N VAL A 37 -17.54 -6.90 4.38
CA VAL A 37 -16.81 -6.74 3.10
C VAL A 37 -15.66 -7.74 3.00
N LEU A 38 -14.83 -7.86 4.05
CA LEU A 38 -13.73 -8.83 4.08
C LEU A 38 -14.24 -10.27 3.91
N LEU A 39 -15.32 -10.63 4.60
CA LEU A 39 -15.93 -11.96 4.46
C LEU A 39 -16.46 -12.20 3.05
N GLN A 40 -17.08 -11.20 2.43
CA GLN A 40 -17.62 -11.31 1.07
C GLN A 40 -16.49 -11.46 0.05
N ASN A 41 -15.47 -10.61 0.14
CA ASN A 41 -14.27 -10.68 -0.69
C ASN A 41 -13.58 -12.04 -0.55
N PHE A 42 -13.50 -12.59 0.68
CA PHE A 42 -12.99 -13.93 0.90
C PHE A 42 -13.82 -14.99 0.19
N LYS A 43 -15.16 -14.96 0.28
CA LYS A 43 -16.02 -15.94 -0.41
C LYS A 43 -15.87 -15.93 -1.93
N GLU A 44 -15.57 -14.77 -2.49
CA GLU A 44 -15.34 -14.57 -3.94
C GLU A 44 -13.89 -14.87 -4.34
N SER A 45 -12.98 -15.04 -3.38
CA SER A 45 -11.56 -15.22 -3.65
C SER A 45 -11.21 -16.63 -4.12
N GLN A 46 -10.06 -16.74 -4.79
CA GLN A 46 -9.47 -18.03 -5.14
C GLN A 46 -9.12 -18.84 -3.89
N THR A 47 -8.74 -18.19 -2.80
CA THR A 47 -8.43 -18.83 -1.51
C THR A 47 -9.63 -19.64 -1.01
N HIS A 48 -10.85 -19.08 -1.06
CA HIS A 48 -12.05 -19.80 -0.68
C HIS A 48 -12.35 -20.99 -1.61
N SER A 49 -12.16 -20.82 -2.92
CA SER A 49 -12.29 -21.93 -3.88
C SER A 49 -11.30 -23.07 -3.59
N ASN A 50 -10.04 -22.73 -3.27
CA ASN A 50 -9.00 -23.69 -2.92
C ASN A 50 -9.31 -24.41 -1.60
N LEU A 51 -9.82 -23.67 -0.60
CA LEU A 51 -10.28 -24.23 0.67
C LEU A 51 -11.40 -25.26 0.45
N LEU A 52 -12.41 -24.92 -0.34
CA LEU A 52 -13.51 -25.82 -0.66
C LEU A 52 -13.02 -27.08 -1.38
N LEU A 53 -12.09 -26.94 -2.33
CA LEU A 53 -11.52 -28.09 -3.03
C LEU A 53 -10.77 -29.01 -2.06
N LYS A 54 -9.93 -28.44 -1.19
CA LYS A 54 -9.16 -29.22 -0.19
C LYS A 54 -10.09 -29.95 0.79
N LEU A 55 -11.18 -29.29 1.22
CA LEU A 55 -12.22 -29.91 2.06
C LEU A 55 -12.92 -31.06 1.33
N LYS A 56 -13.29 -30.89 0.06
CA LYS A 56 -13.92 -31.96 -0.74
C LYS A 56 -13.02 -33.18 -0.85
N VAL A 57 -11.75 -32.98 -1.23
CA VAL A 57 -10.77 -34.07 -1.34
C VAL A 57 -10.59 -34.81 0.00
N MET A 58 -10.50 -34.06 1.11
CA MET A 58 -10.39 -34.65 2.45
C MET A 58 -11.63 -35.50 2.80
N VAL A 59 -12.83 -34.97 2.55
CA VAL A 59 -14.09 -35.68 2.85
C VAL A 59 -14.23 -36.92 1.97
N GLU A 60 -13.93 -36.83 0.67
CA GLU A 60 -13.94 -37.97 -0.25
C GLU A 60 -12.95 -39.06 0.17
N SER A 61 -11.75 -38.67 0.60
CA SER A 61 -10.77 -39.62 1.15
C SER A 61 -11.30 -40.33 2.40
N LYS A 62 -11.95 -39.59 3.33
CA LYS A 62 -12.54 -40.19 4.53
C LYS A 62 -13.70 -41.13 4.20
N ILE A 63 -14.59 -40.77 3.28
CA ILE A 63 -15.70 -41.63 2.84
C ILE A 63 -15.16 -42.91 2.19
N ARG A 64 -14.09 -42.81 1.40
CA ARG A 64 -13.44 -43.97 0.78
C ARG A 64 -12.84 -44.92 1.83
N ASN A 65 -12.26 -44.36 2.88
CA ASN A 65 -11.65 -45.13 3.98
C ASN A 65 -12.69 -45.72 4.94
N ASP A 66 -13.79 -45.01 5.20
CA ASP A 66 -14.92 -45.46 6.01
C ASP A 66 -16.26 -45.08 5.34
N PRO A 67 -16.80 -45.96 4.47
CA PRO A 67 -18.10 -45.73 3.82
C PRO A 67 -19.28 -45.66 4.79
N SER A 68 -19.15 -46.20 6.01
CA SER A 68 -20.22 -46.19 7.01
C SER A 68 -20.57 -44.77 7.49
N ILE A 69 -19.68 -43.80 7.27
CA ILE A 69 -19.91 -42.38 7.58
C ILE A 69 -21.13 -41.83 6.83
N LEU A 70 -21.44 -42.35 5.64
CA LEU A 70 -22.63 -41.96 4.86
C LEU A 70 -23.94 -42.47 5.49
N LEU A 71 -23.87 -43.55 6.27
CA LEU A 71 -25.02 -44.13 6.98
C LEU A 71 -25.30 -43.40 8.30
N LYS A 72 -24.36 -42.58 8.78
CA LYS A 72 -24.51 -41.77 10.00
C LYS A 72 -25.37 -40.53 9.71
N ASN A 73 -25.99 -39.99 10.76
CA ASN A 73 -26.72 -38.74 10.66
C ASN A 73 -25.78 -37.60 10.19
N LYS A 74 -26.26 -36.81 9.21
CA LYS A 74 -25.55 -35.65 8.63
C LYS A 74 -24.89 -34.76 9.69
N GLY A 75 -25.54 -34.51 10.82
CA GLY A 75 -24.98 -33.69 11.91
C GLY A 75 -23.78 -34.34 12.61
N LYS A 76 -23.84 -35.66 12.87
CA LYS A 76 -22.71 -36.40 13.46
C LYS A 76 -21.53 -36.46 12.50
N THR A 77 -21.80 -36.66 11.21
CA THR A 77 -20.77 -36.68 10.16
C THR A 77 -20.11 -35.31 10.02
N ALA A 78 -20.88 -34.22 10.00
CA ALA A 78 -20.33 -32.87 9.95
C ALA A 78 -19.43 -32.56 11.17
N ALA A 79 -19.85 -32.98 12.37
CA ALA A 79 -19.04 -32.80 13.58
C ALA A 79 -17.71 -33.57 13.53
N LEU A 80 -17.71 -34.80 13.00
CA LEU A 80 -16.48 -35.59 12.80
C LEU A 80 -15.52 -34.91 11.82
N ILE A 81 -16.05 -34.45 10.68
CA ILE A 81 -15.26 -33.72 9.67
C ILE A 81 -14.69 -32.43 10.28
N GLN A 82 -15.50 -31.68 11.02
CA GLN A 82 -15.05 -30.44 11.67
C GLN A 82 -13.95 -30.71 12.70
N GLY A 83 -14.10 -31.74 13.54
CA GLY A 83 -13.07 -32.13 14.50
C GLY A 83 -11.75 -32.51 13.83
N GLU A 84 -11.81 -33.21 12.70
CA GLU A 84 -10.63 -33.57 11.91
C GLU A 84 -9.91 -32.34 11.32
N VAL A 85 -10.65 -31.38 10.79
CA VAL A 85 -10.09 -30.12 10.24
C VAL A 85 -9.37 -29.34 11.33
N ILE A 86 -9.95 -29.29 12.54
CA ILE A 86 -9.38 -28.55 13.68
C ILE A 86 -8.17 -29.27 14.27
N ASN A 87 -8.22 -30.60 14.45
CA ASN A 87 -7.13 -31.36 15.08
C ASN A 87 -5.89 -31.48 14.19
N ASN A 88 -6.04 -31.53 12.87
CA ASN A 88 -4.91 -31.52 11.93
C ASN A 88 -4.27 -30.12 11.75
N ASN A 89 -4.73 -29.10 12.49
CA ASN A 89 -4.24 -27.73 12.33
C ASN A 89 -2.81 -27.50 12.83
N SER A 90 -2.22 -28.46 13.54
CA SER A 90 -0.85 -28.35 14.09
C SER A 90 0.27 -28.52 13.06
N SER A 91 -0.07 -28.89 11.81
CA SER A 91 0.90 -29.05 10.72
C SER A 91 0.86 -27.84 9.78
N GLU A 92 2.00 -27.36 9.27
CA GLU A 92 2.04 -26.24 8.30
C GLU A 92 1.19 -26.50 7.03
N SER A 93 0.91 -27.77 6.72
CA SER A 93 0.04 -28.23 5.63
C SER A 93 -1.47 -28.26 6.01
N SER A 94 -1.84 -27.70 7.15
CA SER A 94 -3.23 -27.60 7.60
C SER A 94 -4.16 -27.02 6.52
N ILE A 95 -5.42 -27.44 6.52
CA ILE A 95 -6.46 -26.83 5.70
C ILE A 95 -6.66 -25.35 6.07
N LEU A 96 -6.51 -25.02 7.36
CA LEU A 96 -6.75 -23.67 7.87
C LEU A 96 -5.56 -22.73 7.63
N SER A 97 -4.34 -23.26 7.46
CA SER A 97 -3.15 -22.42 7.19
C SER A 97 -3.26 -21.61 5.89
N ILE A 98 -4.07 -22.08 4.93
CA ILE A 98 -4.39 -21.33 3.71
C ILE A 98 -5.19 -20.06 4.05
N VAL A 99 -6.12 -20.16 4.99
CA VAL A 99 -6.95 -19.03 5.44
C VAL A 99 -6.11 -18.07 6.29
N ASP A 100 -5.25 -18.61 7.17
CA ASP A 100 -4.37 -17.78 8.00
C ASP A 100 -3.41 -16.93 7.15
N LYS A 101 -2.86 -17.51 6.08
CA LYS A 101 -2.02 -16.78 5.12
C LYS A 101 -2.79 -15.67 4.39
N ASP A 102 -4.02 -15.95 3.99
CA ASP A 102 -4.88 -14.96 3.34
C ASP A 102 -5.24 -13.80 4.29
N ILE A 103 -5.54 -14.09 5.55
CA ILE A 103 -5.73 -13.08 6.61
C ILE A 103 -4.47 -12.24 6.79
N GLN A 104 -3.31 -12.90 6.87
CA GLN A 104 -2.04 -12.23 7.04
C GLN A 104 -1.77 -11.26 5.88
N GLU A 105 -1.91 -11.73 4.63
CA GLU A 105 -1.65 -10.91 3.44
C GLU A 105 -2.67 -9.77 3.27
N LYS A 106 -3.97 -10.05 3.42
CA LYS A 106 -5.05 -9.12 3.08
C LYS A 106 -5.41 -8.15 4.21
N ILE A 107 -5.06 -8.47 5.46
CA ILE A 107 -5.46 -7.68 6.63
C ILE A 107 -4.23 -7.22 7.42
N ILE A 108 -3.35 -8.14 7.83
CA ILE A 108 -2.26 -7.81 8.76
C ILE A 108 -1.12 -7.08 8.05
N ASP A 109 -0.75 -7.52 6.86
CA ASP A 109 0.37 -6.97 6.09
C ASP A 109 -0.10 -6.04 4.95
N SER A 110 -1.42 -5.93 4.74
CA SER A 110 -1.99 -5.11 3.66
C SER A 110 -1.84 -3.62 3.95
N PRO A 111 -0.98 -2.89 3.22
CA PRO A 111 -0.81 -1.46 3.43
C PRO A 111 -2.08 -0.68 3.06
N ASP A 112 -2.82 -1.15 2.06
CA ASP A 112 -4.04 -0.52 1.58
C ASP A 112 -5.13 -0.58 2.65
N PHE A 113 -5.30 -1.75 3.29
CA PHE A 113 -6.23 -1.93 4.40
C PHE A 113 -5.90 -1.01 5.58
N HIS A 114 -4.62 -0.90 5.94
CA HIS A 114 -4.18 -0.01 7.02
C HIS A 114 -4.38 1.47 6.69
N ARG A 115 -4.20 1.88 5.43
CA ARG A 115 -4.46 3.25 4.99
C ARG A 115 -5.95 3.59 5.11
N GLU A 116 -6.83 2.73 4.59
CA GLU A 116 -8.28 2.90 4.72
C GLU A 116 -8.72 3.01 6.19
N LEU A 117 -8.28 2.06 7.02
CA LEU A 117 -8.62 2.06 8.45
C LEU A 117 -8.11 3.33 9.15
N LYS A 118 -6.91 3.78 8.80
CA LYS A 118 -6.33 5.01 9.37
C LYS A 118 -7.16 6.23 9.01
N ASP A 119 -7.64 6.34 7.78
CA ASP A 119 -8.46 7.46 7.33
C ASP A 119 -9.84 7.46 8.00
N GLU A 120 -10.46 6.28 8.15
CA GLU A 120 -11.69 6.10 8.92
C GLU A 120 -11.53 6.52 10.40
N LEU A 121 -10.43 6.11 11.03
CA LEU A 121 -10.15 6.48 12.42
C LEU A 121 -9.84 7.97 12.58
N LYS A 122 -9.17 8.60 11.61
CA LYS A 122 -8.96 10.06 11.59
C LYS A 122 -10.30 10.79 11.50
N ASP A 123 -11.22 10.32 10.66
CA ASP A 123 -12.55 10.91 10.52
C ASP A 123 -13.34 10.83 11.84
N ILE A 124 -13.32 9.69 12.51
CA ILE A 124 -13.96 9.55 13.83
C ILE A 124 -13.31 10.48 14.85
N ARG A 125 -11.98 10.56 14.88
CA ARG A 125 -11.26 11.46 15.79
C ARG A 125 -11.65 12.92 15.54
N ARG A 126 -11.75 13.34 14.28
CA ARG A 126 -12.20 14.67 13.85
C ARG A 126 -13.61 14.97 14.39
N LYS A 127 -14.55 14.04 14.16
CA LYS A 127 -15.94 14.16 14.65
C LYS A 127 -16.01 14.23 16.18
N LEU A 128 -15.21 13.43 16.89
CA LEU A 128 -15.14 13.45 18.37
C LEU A 128 -14.57 14.77 18.92
N LEU A 129 -13.70 15.44 18.17
CA LEU A 129 -13.17 16.77 18.52
C LEU A 129 -14.15 17.90 18.18
N GLY A 130 -15.30 17.59 17.55
CA GLY A 130 -16.31 18.56 17.16
C GLY A 130 -15.88 19.44 16.01
N VAL A 131 -14.93 18.99 15.18
CA VAL A 131 -14.57 19.67 13.93
C VAL A 131 -15.66 19.34 12.92
N SER A 132 -16.40 20.37 12.48
CA SER A 132 -17.48 20.21 11.51
C SER A 132 -16.92 19.77 10.15
N ASP A 133 -17.75 19.10 9.35
CA ASP A 133 -17.40 18.70 7.99
C ASP A 133 -16.98 19.90 7.13
N GLU A 134 -17.60 21.06 7.33
CA GLU A 134 -17.26 22.32 6.64
C GLU A 134 -15.93 22.93 7.07
N ASP A 135 -15.56 22.81 8.35
CA ASP A 135 -14.32 23.37 8.87
C ASP A 135 -13.11 22.56 8.40
N TYR A 136 -13.25 21.24 8.40
CA TYR A 136 -12.21 20.35 7.90
C TYR A 136 -12.05 20.43 6.39
N ALA A 137 -13.16 20.56 5.64
CA ALA A 137 -13.08 20.76 4.21
C ALA A 137 -12.30 22.06 3.89
N ARG A 138 -12.57 23.14 4.63
CA ARG A 138 -11.82 24.41 4.50
C ARG A 138 -10.35 24.27 4.86
N GLU A 139 -10.03 23.56 5.94
CA GLU A 139 -8.65 23.33 6.38
C GLU A 139 -7.87 22.48 5.37
N LEU A 140 -8.48 21.41 4.85
CA LEU A 140 -7.87 20.55 3.84
C LEU A 140 -7.64 21.30 2.51
N ASP A 141 -8.57 22.18 2.13
CA ASP A 141 -8.43 22.99 0.92
C ASP A 141 -7.32 24.06 1.08
N GLN A 142 -7.19 24.65 2.27
CA GLN A 142 -6.07 25.52 2.61
C GLN A 142 -4.74 24.78 2.60
N GLU A 143 -4.65 23.60 3.21
CA GLU A 143 -3.43 22.80 3.24
C GLU A 143 -3.02 22.37 1.81
N ARG A 144 -3.98 21.96 0.98
CA ARG A 144 -3.73 21.65 -0.44
C ARG A 144 -3.22 22.86 -1.22
N ARG A 145 -3.81 24.04 -1.01
CA ARG A 145 -3.37 25.28 -1.66
C ARG A 145 -1.96 25.68 -1.22
N GLN A 146 -1.69 25.63 0.08
CA GLN A 146 -0.36 25.93 0.62
C GLN A 146 0.70 24.97 0.10
N LYS A 147 0.40 23.67 0.06
CA LYS A 147 1.31 22.66 -0.49
C LYS A 147 1.56 22.87 -1.98
N ALA A 148 0.51 23.12 -2.77
CA ALA A 148 0.65 23.41 -4.19
C ALA A 148 1.45 24.69 -4.45
N GLU A 149 1.28 25.72 -3.63
CA GLU A 149 2.05 26.96 -3.72
C GLU A 149 3.52 26.76 -3.34
N GLU A 150 3.80 25.95 -2.30
CA GLU A 150 5.16 25.59 -1.92
C GLU A 150 5.87 24.78 -3.01
N ASP A 151 5.17 23.80 -3.60
CA ASP A 151 5.69 22.99 -4.70
C ASP A 151 5.94 23.85 -5.95
N ALA A 152 5.01 24.75 -6.28
CA ALA A 152 5.19 25.71 -7.38
C ALA A 152 6.35 26.68 -7.11
N ARG A 153 6.57 27.11 -5.86
CA ARG A 153 7.71 27.96 -5.48
C ARG A 153 9.03 27.21 -5.66
N LYS A 154 9.11 25.97 -5.20
CA LYS A 154 10.28 25.11 -5.37
C LYS A 154 10.57 24.85 -6.85
N GLU A 155 9.55 24.66 -7.66
CA GLU A 155 9.70 24.48 -9.11
C GLU A 155 10.21 25.75 -9.80
N ARG A 156 9.67 26.93 -9.45
CA ARG A 156 10.17 28.21 -9.96
C ARG A 156 11.62 28.46 -9.55
N GLU A 157 11.99 28.19 -8.31
CA GLU A 157 13.37 28.32 -7.82
C GLU A 157 14.34 27.41 -8.59
N ARG A 158 13.92 26.16 -8.89
CA ARG A 158 14.70 25.25 -9.74
C ARG A 158 14.83 25.78 -11.16
N ALA A 159 13.75 26.25 -11.77
CA ALA A 159 13.76 26.78 -13.13
C ALA A 159 14.63 28.04 -13.26
N GLU A 160 14.59 28.94 -12.27
CA GLU A 160 15.43 30.13 -12.20
C GLU A 160 16.91 29.76 -12.04
N ARG A 161 17.22 28.79 -11.18
CA ARG A 161 18.58 28.27 -11.01
C ARG A 161 19.12 27.67 -12.31
N ASP A 162 18.30 26.93 -13.04
CA ASP A 162 18.68 26.34 -14.34
C ASP A 162 18.86 27.40 -15.42
N LEU A 163 18.01 28.44 -15.45
CA LEU A 163 18.16 29.59 -16.34
C LEU A 163 19.43 30.37 -16.04
N ALA A 164 19.71 30.66 -14.77
CA ALA A 164 20.93 31.33 -14.33
C ALA A 164 22.19 30.53 -14.69
N TYR A 165 22.14 29.20 -14.54
CA TYR A 165 23.23 28.31 -14.96
C TYR A 165 23.49 28.39 -16.47
N LYS A 166 22.44 28.35 -17.29
CA LYS A 166 22.53 28.50 -18.76
C LYS A 166 23.01 29.88 -19.18
N ASN A 167 22.58 30.93 -18.50
CA ASN A 167 22.98 32.31 -18.81
C ASN A 167 24.46 32.55 -18.47
N ASN A 168 24.90 32.10 -17.29
CA ASN A 168 26.32 32.13 -16.91
C ASN A 168 27.21 31.30 -17.84
N PHE A 169 26.70 30.18 -18.37
CA PHE A 169 27.41 29.39 -19.38
C PHE A 169 27.58 30.14 -20.71
N LYS A 170 26.54 30.85 -21.18
CA LYS A 170 26.61 31.69 -22.38
C LYS A 170 27.56 32.89 -22.20
N VAL A 171 27.53 33.55 -21.04
CA VAL A 171 28.46 34.66 -20.74
C VAL A 171 29.91 34.18 -20.73
N LYS A 172 30.19 32.98 -20.20
CA LYS A 172 31.53 32.37 -20.30
C LYS A 172 31.94 32.12 -21.75
N GLN A 173 31.05 31.64 -22.62
CA GLN A 173 31.37 31.45 -24.04
C GLN A 173 31.67 32.76 -24.79
N LEU A 174 31.02 33.87 -24.45
CA LEU A 174 31.35 35.19 -25.02
C LEU A 174 32.61 35.83 -24.42
N SER A 175 32.98 35.47 -23.18
CA SER A 175 34.14 36.04 -22.47
C SER A 175 35.47 35.34 -22.82
N TYR A 176 35.45 34.19 -23.51
CA TYR A 176 36.67 33.67 -24.12
C TYR A 176 36.92 34.45 -25.40
N PRO A 177 38.05 35.18 -25.54
CA PRO A 177 38.44 35.66 -26.85
C PRO A 177 38.56 34.42 -27.75
N GLN A 178 37.88 34.45 -28.90
CA GLN A 178 38.03 33.45 -29.96
C GLN A 178 39.52 33.44 -30.35
N LYS A 179 40.32 32.63 -29.66
CA LYS A 179 41.70 32.37 -30.07
C LYS A 179 41.55 31.62 -31.38
N VAL A 180 41.89 32.29 -32.48
CA VAL A 180 42.04 31.66 -33.79
C VAL A 180 43.06 30.53 -33.61
N VAL A 181 42.56 29.31 -33.43
CA VAL A 181 43.41 28.13 -33.35
C VAL A 181 43.90 27.91 -34.78
N LYS A 182 45.13 28.37 -35.05
CA LYS A 182 45.79 28.03 -36.31
C LYS A 182 45.84 26.50 -36.39
N PRO A 183 45.39 25.90 -37.51
CA PRO A 183 45.41 24.45 -37.64
C PRO A 183 46.86 23.95 -37.48
N PRO A 184 47.06 22.79 -36.84
CA PRO A 184 48.40 22.25 -36.62
C PRO A 184 49.10 22.03 -37.97
N ARG A 185 50.29 22.61 -38.12
CA ARG A 185 51.16 22.35 -39.26
C ARG A 185 51.74 20.95 -39.10
N PHE A 186 51.27 20.00 -39.90
CA PHE A 186 51.87 18.67 -39.97
C PHE A 186 53.20 18.76 -40.74
N ASN A 187 54.32 18.65 -40.02
CA ASN A 187 55.62 18.44 -40.65
C ASN A 187 55.79 16.94 -40.92
N PHE A 188 55.43 16.51 -42.14
CA PHE A 188 55.79 15.17 -42.62
C PHE A 188 57.30 15.15 -42.93
N HIS A 189 58.08 14.61 -42.01
CA HIS A 189 59.44 14.15 -42.34
C HIS A 189 59.30 12.77 -42.99
N PRO A 190 59.75 12.58 -44.25
CA PRO A 190 59.79 11.25 -44.83
C PRO A 190 60.92 10.47 -44.15
N GLN A 191 60.53 9.52 -43.29
CA GLN A 191 61.46 8.56 -42.72
C GLN A 191 61.85 7.58 -43.84
N SER A 192 63.10 7.65 -44.24
CA SER A 192 63.72 6.74 -45.20
C SER A 192 63.56 5.29 -44.74
N TYR A 193 62.93 4.49 -45.60
CA TYR A 193 62.86 3.04 -45.44
C TYR A 193 64.28 2.47 -45.47
N ARG A 194 64.60 1.69 -44.44
CA ARG A 194 65.76 0.79 -44.43
C ARG A 194 65.43 -0.38 -45.36
N ASP A 195 66.18 -0.50 -46.45
CA ASP A 195 66.33 -1.75 -47.19
C ASP A 195 66.92 -2.82 -46.26
N GLY A 196 66.15 -3.87 -46.03
CA GLY A 196 66.62 -5.14 -45.50
C GLY A 196 66.52 -6.17 -46.62
N ASP A 197 67.57 -6.24 -47.42
CA ASP A 197 67.82 -7.30 -48.40
C ASP A 197 68.88 -8.25 -47.84
N GLN A 198 68.52 -9.54 -47.79
CA GLN A 198 69.33 -10.77 -47.73
C GLN A 198 68.30 -11.88 -47.47
N GLY A 199 67.97 -12.78 -48.39
CA GLY A 199 68.81 -13.41 -49.42
C GLY A 199 69.07 -14.85 -48.96
N ASP A 200 68.66 -15.79 -49.82
CA ASP A 200 68.67 -17.26 -49.71
C ASP A 200 69.75 -17.94 -48.83
#